data_AF-A0A7Y0X7T1-F1
#
_entry.id   AF-A0A7Y0X7T1-F1
#
_cell.length_a   1.000
_cell.length_b   1.000
_cell.length_c   1.000
_cell.angle_alpha   90.00
_cell.angle_beta   90.00
_cell.angle_gamma   90.00
#
_symmetry.space_group_name_H-M   'P 1'
#
loop_
_entity.id
_entity.type
_entity.pdbx_description
1 polymer ?
#
loop_
_entity_poly.entity_id
_entity_poly.type
_entity_poly.pdbx_seq_one_letter_code
_entity_poly.pdbx_strand_id
1 'polypeptide(L)' 'DTHEMYRTFNCGVGLIVALPKDQADAAVALLKEEGENAWVIGQVAQADANEEQVEIQ' A
#
# COMPACT_ATOMS: atom_id res chain seq x y z
N ASP A 1 17.60 -12.90 4.04
CA ASP A 1 17.49 -11.51 3.58
C ASP A 1 16.08 -11.19 3.12
N THR A 2 15.28 -10.56 3.97
CA THR A 2 13.91 -10.13 3.63
C THR A 2 13.92 -8.87 2.73
N HIS A 3 14.98 -8.06 2.81
CA HIS A 3 15.14 -6.85 1.99
C HIS A 3 15.20 -7.17 0.49
N GLU A 4 15.89 -8.24 0.09
CA GLU A 4 15.96 -8.66 -1.31
C GLU A 4 14.62 -9.19 -1.83
N MET A 5 13.81 -9.81 -0.94
CA MET A 5 12.47 -10.28 -1.29
C MET A 5 11.53 -9.13 -1.64
N TYR A 6 11.51 -8.03 -0.87
CA TYR A 6 10.66 -6.87 -1.16
C TYR A 6 11.01 -6.15 -2.45
N ARG A 7 12.24 -6.32 -2.95
CA ARG A 7 12.70 -5.71 -4.22
C ARG A 7 12.49 -6.63 -5.43
N THR A 8 12.17 -7.91 -5.20
CA THR A 8 12.06 -8.94 -6.24
C THR A 8 10.64 -9.48 -6.38
N PHE A 9 9.91 -9.61 -5.28
CA PHE A 9 8.57 -10.16 -5.22
C PHE A 9 7.56 -9.11 -4.73
N ASN A 10 6.31 -9.26 -5.16
CA ASN A 10 5.22 -8.39 -4.74
C ASN A 10 4.75 -8.65 -3.29
N CYS A 11 5.18 -9.75 -2.66
CA CYS A 11 4.85 -10.13 -1.29
C CYS A 11 3.33 -10.12 -0.98
N GLY A 12 2.48 -10.44 -1.97
CA GLY A 12 1.02 -10.48 -1.81
C GLY A 12 0.31 -9.16 -2.11
N VAL A 13 1.02 -8.11 -2.53
CA VAL A 13 0.46 -6.82 -2.90
C VAL A 13 0.68 -6.57 -4.39
N GLY A 14 -0.32 -6.90 -5.21
CA GLY A 14 -0.23 -6.74 -6.67
C GLY A 14 -0.42 -5.30 -7.14
N LEU A 15 -1.13 -4.48 -6.37
CA LEU A 15 -1.51 -3.11 -6.74
C LEU A 15 -1.61 -2.21 -5.49
N ILE A 16 -1.21 -0.95 -5.63
CA ILE A 16 -1.34 0.09 -4.60
C ILE A 16 -2.11 1.26 -5.21
N VAL A 17 -3.10 1.78 -4.47
CA VAL A 17 -3.88 2.96 -4.85
C VAL A 17 -3.70 4.05 -3.80
N ALA A 18 -3.46 5.28 -4.23
CA ALA A 18 -3.48 6.47 -3.38
C ALA A 18 -4.81 7.21 -3.53
N LEU A 19 -5.47 7.50 -2.42
CA LEU A 19 -6.76 8.21 -2.37
C LEU A 19 -6.90 9.02 -1.07
N PRO A 20 -7.83 9.99 -1.01
CA PRO A 20 -8.16 10.70 0.23
C PRO A 20 -8.54 9.74 1.37
N LYS A 21 -8.08 10.05 2.59
CA LYS A 21 -8.26 9.18 3.77
C LYS A 21 -9.72 8.92 4.11
N ASP A 22 -10.59 9.89 3.88
CA ASP A 22 -12.03 9.81 4.11
C ASP A 22 -12.76 8.88 3.12
N GLN A 23 -12.12 8.51 2.01
CA GLN A 23 -12.65 7.57 1.01
C GLN A 23 -12.06 6.16 1.14
N ALA A 24 -11.07 5.95 2.01
CA ALA A 24 -10.34 4.69 2.13
C ALA A 24 -11.26 3.48 2.42
N ASP A 25 -12.13 3.61 3.42
CA ASP A 25 -13.01 2.50 3.84
C ASP A 25 -14.05 2.17 2.76
N ALA A 26 -14.59 3.18 2.10
CA ALA A 26 -15.55 3.00 1.00
C ALA A 26 -14.90 2.32 -0.21
N ALA A 27 -13.67 2.71 -0.56
CA ALA A 27 -12.91 2.09 -1.64
C ALA A 27 -12.56 0.63 -1.34
N VAL A 28 -12.16 0.33 -0.09
CA VAL A 28 -11.89 -1.05 0.34
C VAL A 28 -13.16 -1.90 0.28
N ALA A 29 -14.30 -1.36 0.72
CA ALA A 29 -15.59 -2.06 0.63
C ALA A 29 -15.96 -2.38 -0.83
N LEU A 30 -15.87 -1.39 -1.72
CA LEU A 30 -16.14 -1.56 -3.15
C LEU A 30 -15.24 -2.65 -3.77
N LEU A 31 -13.93 -2.59 -3.51
CA LEU A 31 -12.99 -3.58 -4.05
C LEU A 31 -13.32 -5.00 -3.56
N LYS A 32 -13.69 -5.15 -2.28
CA LYS A 32 -14.12 -6.44 -1.73
C LYS A 32 -15.43 -6.95 -2.36
N GLU A 33 -16.37 -6.06 -2.64
CA GLU A 33 -17.62 -6.40 -3.34
C GLU A 33 -17.36 -6.90 -4.76
N GLU A 34 -16.36 -6.32 -5.45
CA GLU A 34 -15.90 -6.75 -6.78
C GLU A 34 -15.02 -8.03 -6.74
N GLY A 35 -14.81 -8.62 -5.55
CA GLY A 35 -14.08 -9.87 -5.36
C GLY A 35 -12.57 -9.72 -5.15
N GLU A 36 -12.08 -8.49 -4.98
CA GLU A 36 -10.67 -8.22 -4.71
C GLU A 36 -10.32 -8.32 -3.22
N ASN A 37 -9.08 -8.72 -2.92
CA ASN A 37 -8.56 -8.70 -1.56
C ASN A 37 -7.88 -7.36 -1.26
N ALA A 38 -8.66 -6.38 -0.77
CA ALA A 38 -8.18 -5.03 -0.48
C ALA A 38 -8.14 -4.71 1.03
N TRP A 39 -7.12 -3.95 1.45
CA TRP A 39 -7.03 -3.37 2.79
C TRP A 39 -6.23 -2.07 2.74
N VAL A 40 -6.38 -1.23 3.78
CA VAL A 40 -5.54 -0.04 3.95
C VAL A 40 -4.14 -0.49 4.37
N ILE A 41 -3.18 -0.40 3.45
CA ILE A 41 -1.80 -0.85 3.67
C ILE A 41 -0.92 0.19 4.38
N GLY A 42 -1.28 1.47 4.30
CA GLY A 42 -0.49 2.56 4.88
C GLY A 42 -1.01 3.94 4.52
N GLN A 43 -0.14 4.94 4.60
CA GLN A 43 -0.45 6.33 4.28
C GLN A 43 0.75 7.01 3.61
N VAL A 44 0.48 8.03 2.79
CA VAL A 44 1.53 8.87 2.22
C VAL A 44 1.96 9.89 3.26
N ALA A 45 3.27 9.99 3.50
CA ALA A 45 3.89 10.97 4.39
C ALA A 45 4.87 11.85 3.60
N GLN A 46 5.24 12.99 4.18
CA GLN A 46 6.33 13.79 3.65
C GLN A 46 7.66 13.07 3.93
N ALA A 47 8.55 13.06 2.96
CA ALA A 47 9.90 12.52 3.09
C ALA A 47 10.92 13.59 2.68
N ASP A 48 12.03 13.67 3.42
CA ASP A 48 13.19 14.49 3.06
C ASP A 48 13.98 13.86 1.91
N ALA A 49 14.82 14.65 1.22
CA ALA A 49 15.51 14.23 0.00
C ALA A 49 16.42 12.98 0.14
N ASN A 50 16.85 12.67 1.37
CA ASN A 50 17.74 11.55 1.66
C ASN A 50 17.04 10.42 2.45
N GLU A 51 15.72 10.50 2.63
CA GLU A 51 14.94 9.46 3.29
C GLU A 51 14.47 8.40 2.30
N GLU A 52 14.33 7.17 2.81
CA GLU A 52 13.74 6.08 2.06
C GLU A 52 12.30 6.44 1.65
N GLN A 53 11.98 6.22 0.38
CA GLN A 53 10.66 6.57 -0.16
C GLN A 53 9.57 5.59 0.29
N VAL A 54 9.96 4.44 0.86
CA VAL A 54 9.07 3.42 1.40
C VAL A 54 9.63 2.94 2.73
N GLU A 55 8.88 3.15 3.81
CA GLU A 55 9.15 2.61 5.13
C GLU A 55 8.18 1.45 5.40
N ILE A 56 8.70 0.26 5.70
CA ILE A 56 7.91 -0.91 6.10
C ILE A 56 8.13 -1.11 7.61
N GLN A 57 7.05 -0.96 8.39
CA GLN A 57 7.05 -1.10 9.85
C GLN A 57 6.63 -2.51 10.30
#